data_AF-A0A8S2J7T3-F1
#
_entry.id   AF-A0A8S2J7T3-F1
#
_cell.length_a   1.000
_cell.length_b   1.000
_cell.length_c   1.000
_cell.angle_alpha   90.00
_cell.angle_beta   90.00
_cell.angle_gamma   90.00
#
_symmetry.space_group_name_H-M   'P 1'
#
loop_
_entity.id
_entity.type
_entity.pdbx_description
1 polymer ?
#
loop_
_entity_poly.entity_id
_entity_poly.type
_entity_poly.pdbx_seq_one_letter_code
_entity_poly.pdbx_strand_id
1 'polypeptide(L)'
;MKLFWFVIFLVQRFISINAKWVRDVDSRIVDEIKQNPSVAYLIQFHAPWCGHCRKFEPIYEEIAKEVYDLSTSIDEFKNIRIVRIDATVYTDVANRYDVRGYPTVKFVRGLQMFTYENERSKQAVLDFLRRVNGPALRWIPSIGRFNEVRREHDAFFMFVTTNYDEDDVLFNQYKSLVNQLLSQTYFYATNVSIIQQTYFSKYKTDAKSQIFAIKTEGFYLYEPDEYNNNLEQFIMKEKLPTFLQVSSGNIHDIIVTKKIVIIYGFKDQNEVIAQTQK
;
A
#
# COMPACT_ATOMS: atom_id res chain seq x y z
N MET A 1 -63.90 37.86 8.30
CA MET A 1 -62.84 38.69 8.90
C MET A 1 -62.07 37.82 9.89
N LYS A 2 -60.72 37.73 9.75
CA LYS A 2 -59.72 36.88 10.47
C LYS A 2 -59.65 35.43 9.97
N LEU A 3 -58.89 35.05 8.94
CA LEU A 3 -57.41 35.03 8.72
C LEU A 3 -56.63 34.45 9.92
N PHE A 4 -56.18 33.19 9.80
CA PHE A 4 -54.82 32.76 9.42
C PHE A 4 -53.80 32.89 10.57
N TRP A 5 -53.44 31.77 11.21
CA TRP A 5 -52.06 31.28 11.31
C TRP A 5 -52.01 29.96 12.11
N PHE A 6 -51.93 28.82 11.41
CA PHE A 6 -51.52 27.54 12.00
C PHE A 6 -50.04 27.36 11.62
N VAL A 7 -49.12 27.66 12.52
CA VAL A 7 -47.71 27.34 12.32
C VAL A 7 -47.53 25.87 12.64
N ILE A 8 -47.51 25.06 11.60
CA ILE A 8 -47.00 23.70 11.67
C ILE A 8 -45.48 23.82 11.77
N PHE A 9 -44.94 23.74 12.98
CA PHE A 9 -43.52 23.50 13.22
C PHE A 9 -43.22 22.04 12.81
N LEU A 10 -42.96 21.81 11.52
CA LEU A 10 -42.32 20.59 11.05
C LEU A 10 -40.86 20.63 11.52
N VAL A 11 -40.59 20.13 12.72
CA VAL A 11 -39.25 19.74 13.13
C VAL A 11 -38.88 18.52 12.30
N GLN A 12 -38.33 18.74 11.10
CA GLN A 12 -37.59 17.71 10.40
C GLN A 12 -36.35 17.41 11.26
N ARG A 13 -36.48 16.40 12.11
CA ARG A 13 -35.32 15.70 12.66
C ARG A 13 -34.57 15.08 11.49
N PHE A 14 -33.56 15.79 10.99
CA PHE A 14 -32.46 15.15 10.30
C PHE A 14 -31.79 14.20 11.30
N ILE A 15 -32.21 12.94 11.29
CA ILE A 15 -31.38 11.87 11.81
C ILE A 15 -30.23 11.80 10.81
N SER A 16 -29.08 12.41 11.14
CA SER A 16 -27.84 12.10 10.45
C SER A 16 -27.57 10.62 10.68
N ILE A 17 -27.97 9.79 9.72
CA ILE A 17 -27.42 8.46 9.58
C ILE A 17 -25.97 8.72 9.15
N ASN A 18 -25.06 8.85 10.13
CA ASN A 18 -23.64 8.82 9.84
C ASN A 18 -23.37 7.43 9.26
N ALA A 19 -23.20 7.36 7.94
CA ALA A 19 -22.75 6.15 7.27
C ALA A 19 -21.45 5.73 7.96
N LYS A 20 -21.50 4.60 8.65
CA LYS A 20 -20.34 4.03 9.33
C LYS A 20 -19.58 3.21 8.29
N TRP A 21 -18.47 3.77 7.79
CA TRP A 21 -17.67 3.17 6.73
C TRP A 21 -16.86 1.97 7.23
N VAL A 22 -16.53 1.95 8.53
CA VAL A 22 -15.87 0.82 9.20
C VAL A 22 -16.91 -0.08 9.88
N ARG A 23 -16.91 -1.37 9.54
CA ARG A 23 -17.79 -2.36 10.20
C ARG A 23 -17.08 -3.05 11.35
N ASP A 24 -17.69 -3.07 12.53
CA ASP A 24 -17.28 -3.96 13.63
C ASP A 24 -17.66 -5.40 13.29
N VAL A 25 -16.70 -6.32 13.41
CA VAL A 25 -16.91 -7.74 13.11
C VAL A 25 -16.53 -8.65 14.27
N ASP A 26 -17.09 -9.85 14.24
CA ASP A 26 -16.78 -10.93 15.17
C ASP A 26 -16.04 -12.07 14.44
N SER A 27 -15.92 -13.23 15.10
CA SER A 27 -15.24 -14.40 14.54
C SER A 27 -15.82 -14.94 13.23
N ARG A 28 -17.06 -14.60 12.87
CA ARG A 28 -17.68 -15.01 11.59
C ARG A 28 -16.96 -14.42 10.38
N ILE A 29 -16.15 -13.38 10.56
CA ILE A 29 -15.33 -12.79 9.48
C ILE A 29 -14.45 -13.83 8.80
N VAL A 30 -13.99 -14.85 9.53
CA VAL A 30 -13.14 -15.90 8.95
C VAL A 30 -13.89 -16.72 7.91
N ASP A 31 -15.15 -17.07 8.18
CA ASP A 31 -15.97 -17.81 7.25
C ASP A 31 -16.45 -16.91 6.10
N GLU A 32 -16.75 -15.64 6.39
CA GLU A 32 -17.08 -14.62 5.39
C GLU A 32 -15.97 -14.45 4.34
N ILE A 33 -14.70 -14.40 4.78
CA ILE A 33 -13.53 -14.31 3.90
C ILE A 33 -13.40 -15.56 3.03
N LYS A 34 -13.56 -16.76 3.61
CA LYS A 34 -13.46 -18.03 2.87
C LYS A 34 -14.55 -18.18 1.81
N GLN A 35 -15.77 -17.75 2.12
CA GLN A 35 -16.91 -17.84 1.21
C GLN A 35 -16.85 -16.81 0.07
N ASN A 36 -16.10 -15.71 0.26
CA ASN A 36 -16.03 -14.60 -0.69
C ASN A 36 -14.57 -14.30 -1.10
N PRO A 37 -13.87 -15.21 -1.80
CA PRO A 37 -12.44 -15.05 -2.11
C PRO A 37 -12.13 -13.86 -3.03
N SER A 38 -13.12 -13.35 -3.77
CA SER A 38 -13.01 -12.16 -4.62
C SER A 38 -13.16 -10.84 -3.86
N VAL A 39 -13.61 -10.88 -2.60
CA VAL A 39 -13.77 -9.69 -1.75
C VAL A 39 -12.50 -9.52 -0.92
N ALA A 40 -11.97 -8.31 -0.92
CA ALA A 40 -10.84 -7.92 -0.10
C ALA A 40 -11.32 -7.33 1.23
N TYR A 41 -10.55 -7.54 2.28
CA TYR A 41 -10.82 -7.04 3.62
C TYR A 41 -9.59 -6.32 4.16
N LEU A 42 -9.72 -5.05 4.50
CA LEU A 42 -8.77 -4.37 5.38
C LEU A 42 -9.27 -4.51 6.81
N ILE A 43 -8.52 -5.22 7.64
CA ILE A 43 -8.90 -5.60 9.00
C ILE A 43 -7.99 -4.89 9.99
N GLN A 44 -8.56 -4.03 10.84
CA GLN A 44 -7.88 -3.49 12.01
C GLN A 44 -8.16 -4.37 13.23
N PHE A 45 -7.12 -5.02 13.74
CA PHE A 45 -7.14 -5.68 15.05
C PHE A 45 -6.79 -4.66 16.12
N HIS A 46 -7.73 -4.39 17.02
CA HIS A 46 -7.58 -3.37 18.05
C HIS A 46 -7.90 -3.90 19.44
N ALA A 47 -7.54 -3.08 20.44
CA ALA A 47 -7.97 -3.26 21.83
C ALA A 47 -8.55 -1.93 22.35
N PRO A 48 -9.67 -1.93 23.07
CA PRO A 48 -10.38 -0.70 23.47
C PRO A 48 -9.56 0.21 24.40
N TRP A 49 -8.71 -0.39 25.23
CA TRP A 49 -7.82 0.31 26.15
C TRP A 49 -6.53 0.81 25.50
N CYS A 50 -6.21 0.42 24.26
CA CYS A 50 -4.95 0.80 23.60
C CYS A 50 -4.97 2.26 23.12
N GLY A 51 -4.04 3.07 23.65
CA GLY A 51 -3.89 4.47 23.26
C GLY A 51 -3.54 4.68 21.77
N HIS A 52 -2.70 3.81 21.19
CA HIS A 52 -2.38 3.87 19.76
C HIS A 52 -3.59 3.53 18.88
N CYS A 53 -4.46 2.62 19.32
CA CYS A 53 -5.71 2.33 18.61
C CYS A 53 -6.63 3.55 18.60
N ARG A 54 -6.86 4.17 19.77
CA ARG A 54 -7.70 5.37 19.87
C ARG A 54 -7.21 6.53 19.02
N LYS A 55 -5.89 6.71 18.89
CA LYS A 55 -5.29 7.73 18.01
C LYS A 55 -5.46 7.39 16.52
N PHE A 56 -5.42 6.11 16.15
CA PHE A 56 -5.54 5.67 14.77
C PHE A 56 -6.99 5.60 14.29
N GLU A 57 -7.95 5.40 15.18
CA GLU A 57 -9.37 5.29 14.87
C GLU A 57 -9.93 6.39 13.94
N PRO A 58 -9.73 7.70 14.22
CA PRO A 58 -10.22 8.74 13.31
C PRO A 58 -9.58 8.64 11.91
N ILE A 59 -8.29 8.30 11.83
CA ILE A 59 -7.58 8.11 10.57
C ILE A 59 -8.15 6.89 9.82
N TYR A 60 -8.49 5.82 10.54
CA TYR A 60 -9.05 4.60 9.96
C TYR A 60 -10.45 4.82 9.38
N GLU A 61 -11.29 5.62 10.04
CA GLU A 61 -12.58 6.05 9.49
C GLU A 61 -12.42 6.93 8.24
N GLU A 62 -11.42 7.84 8.22
CA GLU A 62 -11.11 8.62 7.01
C GLU A 62 -10.63 7.72 5.85
N ILE A 63 -9.77 6.74 6.14
CA ILE A 63 -9.34 5.73 5.16
C ILE A 63 -10.57 5.00 4.62
N ALA A 64 -11.49 4.61 5.48
CA ALA A 64 -12.66 3.86 5.06
C ALA A 64 -13.58 4.65 4.13
N LYS A 65 -13.78 5.94 4.42
CA LYS A 65 -14.49 6.86 3.54
C LYS A 65 -13.77 7.01 2.19
N GLU A 66 -12.46 7.27 2.21
CA GLU A 66 -11.68 7.46 0.97
C GLU A 66 -11.69 6.20 0.09
N VAL A 67 -11.56 5.01 0.69
CA VAL A 67 -11.67 3.75 -0.04
C VAL A 67 -13.04 3.60 -0.70
N TYR A 68 -14.11 3.97 0.01
CA TYR A 68 -15.46 3.97 -0.58
C TYR A 68 -15.55 4.93 -1.77
N ASP A 69 -15.08 6.17 -1.62
CA ASP A 69 -15.13 7.18 -2.68
C ASP A 69 -14.32 6.73 -3.91
N LEU A 70 -13.11 6.20 -3.71
CA LEU A 70 -12.23 5.71 -4.78
C LEU A 70 -12.76 4.42 -5.43
N SER A 71 -13.52 3.58 -4.71
CA SER A 71 -14.06 2.33 -5.26
C SER A 71 -14.99 2.53 -6.46
N THR A 72 -15.54 3.75 -6.60
CA THR A 72 -16.43 4.10 -7.72
C THR A 72 -15.68 4.32 -9.04
N SER A 73 -14.39 4.63 -8.99
CA SER A 73 -13.60 5.07 -10.15
C SER A 73 -12.28 4.34 -10.34
N ILE A 74 -11.74 3.69 -9.30
CA ILE A 74 -10.42 3.05 -9.33
C ILE A 74 -10.57 1.55 -9.03
N ASP A 75 -10.14 0.72 -9.98
CA ASP A 75 -10.28 -0.74 -9.88
C ASP A 75 -9.54 -1.33 -8.67
N GLU A 76 -8.38 -0.80 -8.30
CA GLU A 76 -7.62 -1.26 -7.13
C GLU A 76 -8.34 -1.00 -5.80
N PHE A 77 -9.37 -0.15 -5.75
CA PHE A 77 -10.18 0.07 -4.54
C PHE A 77 -11.54 -0.62 -4.58
N LYS A 78 -11.88 -1.29 -5.68
CA LYS A 78 -13.14 -2.04 -5.78
C LYS A 78 -13.11 -3.25 -4.84
N ASN A 79 -14.29 -3.55 -4.28
CA ASN A 79 -14.55 -4.72 -3.44
C ASN A 79 -13.68 -4.83 -2.17
N ILE A 80 -13.17 -3.71 -1.66
CA ILE A 80 -12.50 -3.67 -0.35
C ILE A 80 -13.53 -3.36 0.73
N ARG A 81 -13.68 -4.26 1.71
CA ARG A 81 -14.46 -4.05 2.93
C ARG A 81 -13.52 -3.61 4.05
N ILE A 82 -13.87 -2.51 4.72
CA ILE A 82 -13.09 -1.99 5.85
C ILE A 82 -13.76 -2.44 7.14
N VAL A 83 -13.01 -3.19 7.95
CA VAL A 83 -13.53 -3.83 9.14
C VAL A 83 -12.58 -3.67 10.31
N ARG A 84 -13.11 -3.68 11.52
CA ARG A 84 -12.31 -3.74 12.75
C ARG A 84 -12.83 -4.84 13.67
N ILE A 85 -11.92 -5.45 14.40
CA ILE A 85 -12.22 -6.54 15.33
C ILE A 85 -11.53 -6.27 16.67
N ASP A 86 -12.30 -6.43 17.74
CA ASP A 86 -11.75 -6.42 19.10
C ASP A 86 -11.00 -7.73 19.34
N ALA A 87 -9.68 -7.65 19.22
CA ALA A 87 -8.79 -8.79 19.38
C ALA A 87 -8.65 -9.25 20.84
N THR A 88 -9.16 -8.48 21.80
CA THR A 88 -9.23 -8.89 23.21
C THR A 88 -10.44 -9.79 23.50
N VAL A 89 -11.49 -9.69 22.67
CA VAL A 89 -12.67 -10.55 22.73
C VAL A 89 -12.49 -11.78 21.83
N TYR A 90 -12.01 -11.58 20.60
CA TYR A 90 -11.86 -12.62 19.60
C TYR A 90 -10.41 -13.09 19.47
N THR A 91 -9.84 -13.57 20.57
CA THR A 91 -8.43 -13.97 20.68
C THR A 91 -8.03 -15.08 19.70
N ASP A 92 -8.92 -16.05 19.45
CA ASP A 92 -8.68 -17.13 18.47
C ASP A 92 -8.50 -16.60 17.05
N VAL A 93 -9.23 -15.54 16.70
CA VAL A 93 -9.10 -14.88 15.39
C VAL A 93 -7.77 -14.13 15.36
N ALA A 94 -7.44 -13.36 16.41
CA ALA A 94 -6.17 -12.66 16.51
C ALA A 94 -4.97 -13.63 16.37
N ASN A 95 -5.01 -14.78 17.04
CA ASN A 95 -4.00 -15.83 16.93
C ASN A 95 -3.91 -16.41 15.52
N ARG A 96 -5.06 -16.72 14.88
CA ARG A 96 -5.11 -17.23 13.50
C ARG A 96 -4.46 -16.29 12.50
N TYR A 97 -4.58 -14.98 12.71
CA TYR A 97 -3.99 -13.96 11.85
C TYR A 97 -2.58 -13.53 12.30
N ASP A 98 -1.97 -14.17 13.30
CA ASP A 98 -0.65 -13.80 13.86
C ASP A 98 -0.58 -12.33 14.30
N VAL A 99 -1.54 -11.91 15.13
CA VAL A 99 -1.59 -10.58 15.73
C VAL A 99 -0.79 -10.58 17.03
N ARG A 100 0.30 -9.81 17.08
CA ARG A 100 1.23 -9.76 18.23
C ARG A 100 1.18 -8.44 19.01
N GLY A 101 0.41 -7.46 18.54
CA GLY A 101 0.31 -6.13 19.14
C GLY A 101 -0.83 -5.32 18.55
N TYR A 102 -1.08 -4.13 19.09
CA TYR A 102 -2.21 -3.30 18.67
C TYR A 102 -1.79 -1.84 18.39
N PRO A 103 -2.39 -1.18 17.38
CA PRO A 103 -3.22 -1.81 16.34
C PRO A 103 -2.34 -2.59 15.36
N THR A 104 -2.87 -3.70 14.84
CA THR A 104 -2.33 -4.42 13.67
C THR A 104 -3.34 -4.31 12.55
N VAL A 105 -2.88 -3.93 11.36
CA VAL A 105 -3.72 -3.84 10.17
C VAL A 105 -3.28 -4.92 9.19
N LYS A 106 -4.26 -5.69 8.67
CA LYS A 106 -4.01 -6.73 7.67
C LYS A 106 -4.95 -6.57 6.48
N PHE A 107 -4.42 -6.81 5.29
CA PHE A 107 -5.21 -6.97 4.08
C PHE A 107 -5.38 -8.46 3.79
N VAL A 108 -6.60 -8.89 3.50
CA VAL A 108 -6.93 -10.29 3.22
C VAL A 108 -7.82 -10.38 1.99
N ARG A 109 -7.44 -11.21 1.01
CA ARG A 109 -8.25 -11.50 -0.18
C ARG A 109 -8.06 -12.97 -0.57
N GLY A 110 -9.09 -13.79 -0.35
CA GLY A 110 -8.98 -15.24 -0.49
C GLY A 110 -7.87 -15.80 0.38
N LEU A 111 -6.84 -16.41 -0.24
CA LEU A 111 -5.67 -16.96 0.46
C LEU A 111 -4.52 -15.93 0.63
N GLN A 112 -4.60 -14.77 -0.03
CA GLN A 112 -3.59 -13.74 0.08
C GLN A 112 -3.79 -12.94 1.37
N MET A 113 -2.72 -12.77 2.13
CA MET A 113 -2.71 -12.00 3.36
C MET A 113 -1.43 -11.17 3.44
N PHE A 114 -1.58 -9.87 3.67
CA PHE A 114 -0.46 -8.94 3.82
C PHE A 114 -0.62 -8.16 5.13
N THR A 115 0.44 -8.12 5.94
CA THR A 115 0.50 -7.25 7.12
C THR A 115 0.94 -5.86 6.69
N TYR A 116 0.26 -4.84 7.21
CA TYR A 116 0.66 -3.45 7.02
C TYR A 116 1.61 -3.03 8.13
N GLU A 117 2.84 -2.63 7.75
CA GLU A 117 3.93 -2.32 8.70
C GLU A 117 4.43 -0.87 8.61
N ASN A 118 3.87 -0.07 7.70
CA ASN A 118 4.25 1.32 7.49
C ASN A 118 3.58 2.26 8.52
N GLU A 119 3.83 3.56 8.37
CA GLU A 119 3.26 4.60 9.21
C GLU A 119 1.73 4.58 9.23
N ARG A 120 1.11 5.04 10.32
CA ARG A 120 -0.34 5.03 10.48
C ARG A 120 -1.01 6.27 9.87
N SER A 121 -0.55 6.69 8.69
CA SER A 121 -1.12 7.79 7.93
C SER A 121 -2.14 7.28 6.92
N LYS A 122 -3.11 8.14 6.56
CA LYS A 122 -4.13 7.80 5.55
C LYS A 122 -3.49 7.44 4.21
N GLN A 123 -2.57 8.27 3.73
CA GLN A 123 -1.92 8.10 2.43
C GLN A 123 -1.15 6.80 2.35
N ALA A 124 -0.36 6.46 3.38
CA ALA A 124 0.45 5.25 3.36
C ALA A 124 -0.41 3.96 3.34
N VAL A 125 -1.57 3.95 4.00
CA VAL A 125 -2.53 2.84 3.93
C VAL A 125 -3.18 2.74 2.55
N LEU A 126 -3.58 3.87 1.95
CA LEU A 126 -4.16 3.88 0.59
C LEU A 126 -3.15 3.39 -0.45
N ASP A 127 -1.88 3.79 -0.34
CA ASP A 127 -0.83 3.33 -1.25
C ASP A 127 -0.55 1.84 -1.07
N PHE A 128 -0.60 1.34 0.15
CA PHE A 128 -0.56 -0.09 0.42
C PHE A 128 -1.72 -0.83 -0.23
N LEU A 129 -2.97 -0.35 -0.10
CA LEU A 129 -4.14 -0.96 -0.74
C LEU A 129 -4.02 -0.99 -2.26
N ARG A 130 -3.57 0.11 -2.88
CA ARG A 130 -3.29 0.18 -4.33
C ARG A 130 -2.31 -0.92 -4.78
N ARG A 131 -1.27 -1.18 -3.97
CA ARG A 131 -0.29 -2.25 -4.25
C ARG A 131 -0.91 -3.63 -4.15
N VAL A 132 -1.49 -3.96 -3.00
CA VAL A 132 -1.86 -5.36 -2.70
C VAL A 132 -3.17 -5.80 -3.34
N ASN A 133 -4.08 -4.88 -3.66
CA ASN A 133 -5.33 -5.21 -4.35
C ASN A 133 -5.24 -5.08 -5.88
N GLY A 134 -4.24 -4.34 -6.40
CA GLY A 134 -4.00 -4.24 -7.83
C GLY A 134 -3.33 -5.48 -8.45
N PRO A 135 -3.07 -5.47 -9.77
CA PRO A 135 -2.27 -6.49 -10.42
C PRO A 135 -0.87 -6.51 -9.83
N ALA A 136 -0.37 -7.71 -9.49
CA ALA A 136 0.93 -7.86 -8.86
C ALA A 136 2.07 -7.42 -9.80
N LEU A 137 1.93 -7.72 -11.10
CA LEU A 137 2.80 -7.27 -12.16
C LEU A 137 2.00 -6.50 -13.21
N ARG A 138 2.40 -5.27 -13.53
CA ARG A 138 1.67 -4.37 -14.44
C ARG A 138 2.44 -4.14 -15.74
N TRP A 139 1.77 -4.28 -16.87
CA TRP A 139 2.38 -4.00 -18.17
C TRP A 139 2.36 -2.50 -18.48
N ILE A 140 3.49 -1.95 -18.93
CA ILE A 140 3.61 -0.57 -19.42
C ILE A 140 3.67 -0.61 -20.96
N PRO A 141 2.60 -0.19 -21.66
CA PRO A 141 2.51 -0.33 -23.11
C PRO A 141 3.13 0.83 -23.88
N SER A 142 3.41 1.97 -23.23
CA SER A 142 3.80 3.20 -23.91
C SER A 142 4.71 4.09 -23.08
N ILE A 143 5.44 4.96 -23.77
CA ILE A 143 6.24 6.03 -23.16
C ILE A 143 5.43 6.98 -22.28
N GLY A 144 4.19 7.29 -22.70
CA GLY A 144 3.29 8.15 -21.93
C GLY A 144 2.96 7.54 -20.57
N ARG A 145 2.59 6.25 -20.56
CA ARG A 145 2.31 5.52 -19.31
C ARG A 145 3.57 5.37 -18.47
N PHE A 146 4.72 5.10 -19.07
CA PHE A 146 6.00 5.04 -18.35
C PHE A 146 6.29 6.35 -17.59
N ASN A 147 6.13 7.49 -18.26
CA ASN A 147 6.36 8.81 -17.65
C ASN A 147 5.35 9.13 -16.54
N GLU A 148 4.12 8.64 -16.65
CA GLU A 148 3.12 8.74 -15.60
C GLU A 148 3.51 7.91 -14.37
N VAL A 149 3.84 6.62 -14.55
CA VAL A 149 4.31 5.74 -13.47
C VAL A 149 5.52 6.33 -12.75
N ARG A 150 6.46 6.94 -13.49
CA ARG A 150 7.64 7.63 -12.91
C ARG A 150 7.29 8.86 -12.08
N ARG A 151 6.14 9.50 -12.30
CA ARG A 151 5.63 10.59 -11.45
C ARG A 151 4.81 10.08 -10.27
N GLU A 152 4.18 8.93 -10.42
CA GLU A 152 3.36 8.28 -9.37
C GLU A 152 4.21 7.63 -8.27
N HIS A 153 5.44 7.20 -8.59
CA HIS A 153 6.26 6.41 -7.68
C HIS A 153 7.71 6.91 -7.64
N ASP A 154 8.24 7.09 -6.43
CA ASP A 154 9.65 7.45 -6.22
C ASP A 154 10.62 6.32 -6.59
N ALA A 155 10.18 5.07 -6.45
CA ALA A 155 10.93 3.89 -6.81
C ALA A 155 9.99 2.75 -7.26
N PHE A 156 10.35 2.06 -8.34
CA PHE A 156 9.68 0.85 -8.80
C PHE A 156 10.63 -0.05 -9.59
N PHE A 157 10.27 -1.31 -9.75
CA PHE A 157 11.06 -2.29 -10.50
C PHE A 157 10.39 -2.60 -11.82
N MET A 158 11.20 -2.82 -12.84
CA MET A 158 10.71 -3.06 -14.18
C MET A 158 11.50 -4.16 -14.86
N PHE A 159 10.79 -5.20 -15.28
CA PHE A 159 11.30 -6.20 -16.21
C PHE A 159 11.15 -5.69 -17.65
N VAL A 160 12.22 -5.73 -18.42
CA VAL A 160 12.29 -5.25 -19.79
C VAL A 160 12.68 -6.41 -20.68
N THR A 161 11.91 -6.67 -21.73
CA THR A 161 12.18 -7.76 -22.66
C THR A 161 12.04 -7.34 -24.10
N THR A 162 12.77 -7.99 -25.00
CA THR A 162 12.59 -7.84 -26.46
C THR A 162 11.30 -8.52 -26.92
N ASN A 163 11.04 -9.72 -26.41
CA ASN A 163 9.86 -10.53 -26.67
C ASN A 163 9.43 -11.24 -25.38
N TYR A 164 8.13 -11.30 -25.10
CA TYR A 164 7.63 -12.07 -23.97
C TYR A 164 7.93 -13.56 -24.18
N ASP A 165 8.59 -14.15 -23.20
CA ASP A 165 8.91 -15.57 -23.14
C ASP A 165 8.58 -16.08 -21.73
N GLU A 166 7.67 -17.04 -21.65
CA GLU A 166 7.22 -17.60 -20.37
C GLU A 166 8.29 -18.48 -19.72
N ASP A 167 9.20 -19.03 -20.52
CA ASP A 167 10.29 -19.90 -20.07
C ASP A 167 11.55 -19.08 -19.70
N ASP A 168 11.47 -17.76 -19.74
CA ASP A 168 12.55 -16.88 -19.32
C ASP A 168 12.83 -17.06 -17.82
N VAL A 169 14.03 -17.56 -17.51
CA VAL A 169 14.46 -17.84 -16.13
C VAL A 169 14.45 -16.58 -15.28
N LEU A 170 14.87 -15.43 -15.83
CA LEU A 170 14.91 -14.17 -15.12
C LEU A 170 13.49 -13.65 -14.87
N PHE A 171 12.59 -13.81 -15.85
CA PHE A 171 11.18 -13.48 -15.67
C PHE A 171 10.52 -14.31 -14.56
N ASN A 172 10.78 -15.62 -14.53
CA ASN A 172 10.21 -16.51 -13.52
C ASN A 172 10.73 -16.19 -12.11
N GLN A 173 12.03 -15.88 -11.97
CA GLN A 173 12.60 -15.37 -10.71
C GLN A 173 11.95 -14.05 -10.29
N TYR A 174 11.82 -13.09 -11.23
CA TYR A 174 11.18 -11.82 -10.96
C TYR A 174 9.72 -11.97 -10.54
N LYS A 175 8.95 -12.81 -11.23
CA LYS A 175 7.54 -13.11 -10.92
C LYS A 175 7.37 -13.76 -9.54
N SER A 176 8.30 -14.62 -9.13
CA SER A 176 8.31 -15.18 -7.77
C SER A 176 8.47 -14.08 -6.72
N LEU A 177 9.42 -13.16 -6.93
CA LEU A 177 9.66 -12.03 -6.02
C LEU A 177 8.54 -11.00 -6.02
N VAL A 178 7.89 -10.77 -7.17
CA VAL A 178 6.70 -9.91 -7.26
C VAL A 178 5.64 -10.35 -6.26
N ASN A 179 5.35 -11.65 -6.17
CA ASN A 179 4.34 -12.17 -5.23
C ASN A 179 4.77 -12.03 -3.76
N GLN A 180 6.07 -12.16 -3.48
CA GLN A 180 6.62 -12.05 -2.13
C GLN A 180 6.70 -10.61 -1.63
N LEU A 181 7.01 -9.67 -2.53
CA LEU A 181 7.37 -8.29 -2.19
C LEU A 181 6.31 -7.27 -2.60
N LEU A 182 5.12 -7.73 -3.03
CA LEU A 182 4.02 -6.89 -3.51
C LEU A 182 3.61 -5.80 -2.51
N SER A 183 3.66 -6.09 -1.21
CA SER A 183 3.30 -5.10 -0.17
C SER A 183 4.34 -3.99 -0.02
N GLN A 184 5.58 -4.22 -0.48
CA GLN A 184 6.75 -3.39 -0.18
C GLN A 184 7.14 -2.45 -1.34
N THR A 185 6.87 -2.84 -2.60
CA THR A 185 7.25 -2.03 -3.78
C THR A 185 6.34 -2.31 -4.97
N TYR A 186 6.53 -1.57 -6.06
CA TYR A 186 5.78 -1.70 -7.29
C TYR A 186 6.58 -2.46 -8.36
N PHE A 187 5.91 -3.36 -9.07
CA PHE A 187 6.50 -4.17 -10.12
C PHE A 187 5.80 -3.97 -11.46
N TYR A 188 6.60 -3.69 -12.48
CA TYR A 188 6.17 -3.45 -13.84
C TYR A 188 6.92 -4.36 -14.82
N ALA A 189 6.37 -4.50 -16.02
CA ALA A 189 7.01 -5.13 -17.17
C ALA A 189 6.76 -4.30 -18.44
N THR A 190 7.69 -4.31 -19.37
CA THR A 190 7.55 -3.59 -20.66
C THR A 190 8.42 -4.18 -21.76
N ASN A 191 8.22 -3.66 -22.98
CA ASN A 191 9.07 -3.97 -24.12
C ASN A 191 10.29 -3.03 -24.17
N VAL A 192 11.42 -3.55 -24.66
CA VAL A 192 12.67 -2.80 -24.83
C VAL A 192 12.51 -1.50 -25.62
N SER A 193 11.58 -1.46 -26.59
CA SER A 193 11.31 -0.28 -27.42
C SER A 193 10.88 0.95 -26.61
N ILE A 194 10.17 0.76 -25.50
CA ILE A 194 9.75 1.87 -24.62
C ILE A 194 10.96 2.46 -23.91
N ILE A 195 11.89 1.60 -23.50
CA ILE A 195 13.10 1.99 -22.77
C ILE A 195 14.09 2.69 -23.70
N GLN A 196 14.31 2.16 -24.90
CA GLN A 196 15.21 2.77 -25.89
C GLN A 196 14.81 4.20 -26.29
N GLN A 197 13.51 4.51 -26.28
CA GLN A 197 12.99 5.85 -26.58
C GLN A 197 13.19 6.86 -25.43
N THR A 198 13.54 6.40 -24.23
CA THR A 198 13.82 7.25 -23.06
C THR A 198 15.33 7.54 -22.94
N TYR A 199 15.78 7.95 -21.75
CA TYR A 199 17.19 8.23 -21.43
C TYR A 199 18.16 7.03 -21.64
N PHE A 200 17.64 5.84 -21.96
CA PHE A 200 18.41 4.62 -22.20
C PHE A 200 18.89 4.45 -23.64
N SER A 201 18.77 5.45 -24.52
CA SER A 201 19.40 5.41 -25.85
C SER A 201 20.93 5.16 -25.80
N LYS A 202 21.56 5.42 -24.65
CA LYS A 202 22.97 5.08 -24.35
C LYS A 202 23.20 3.60 -24.01
N TYR A 203 22.19 2.89 -23.52
CA TYR A 203 22.26 1.48 -23.18
C TYR A 203 21.78 0.66 -24.39
N LYS A 204 22.70 0.36 -25.31
CA LYS A 204 22.47 -0.69 -26.32
C LYS A 204 22.47 -2.03 -25.59
N THR A 205 21.31 -2.67 -25.52
CA THR A 205 21.17 -3.96 -24.86
C THR A 205 20.82 -5.01 -25.91
N ASP A 206 21.79 -5.89 -26.19
CA ASP A 206 21.60 -7.10 -26.98
C ASP A 206 21.02 -8.24 -26.10
N ALA A 207 20.75 -7.97 -24.82
CA ALA A 207 20.22 -8.95 -23.89
C ALA A 207 18.73 -9.18 -24.14
N LYS A 208 18.32 -10.45 -24.07
CA LYS A 208 16.92 -10.88 -24.25
C LYS A 208 15.98 -10.24 -23.22
N SER A 209 16.42 -10.16 -21.97
CA SER A 209 15.65 -9.69 -20.83
C SER A 209 16.54 -9.01 -19.80
N GLN A 210 16.04 -7.97 -19.13
CA GLN A 210 16.76 -7.24 -18.09
C GLN A 210 15.79 -6.76 -17.00
N ILE A 211 16.33 -6.45 -15.82
CA ILE A 211 15.57 -5.84 -14.73
C ILE A 211 16.22 -4.53 -14.33
N PHE A 212 15.39 -3.51 -14.16
CA PHE A 212 15.83 -2.19 -13.73
C PHE A 212 15.11 -1.78 -12.45
N ALA A 213 15.84 -1.12 -11.56
CA ALA A 213 15.23 -0.24 -10.56
C ALA A 213 15.10 1.15 -11.17
N ILE A 214 13.88 1.67 -11.21
CA ILE A 214 13.56 2.99 -11.70
C ILE A 214 13.32 3.89 -10.51
N LYS A 215 14.05 4.99 -10.42
CA LYS A 215 13.96 5.95 -9.32
C LYS A 215 13.90 7.38 -9.85
N THR A 216 13.49 8.31 -9.00
CA THR A 216 13.40 9.74 -9.34
C THR A 216 14.73 10.28 -9.87
N GLU A 217 15.85 9.90 -9.27
CA GLU A 217 17.19 10.32 -9.66
C GLU A 217 17.76 9.63 -10.91
N GLY A 218 17.24 8.46 -11.29
CA GLY A 218 17.86 7.67 -12.34
C GLY A 218 17.39 6.23 -12.39
N PHE A 219 18.28 5.38 -12.89
CA PHE A 219 17.98 3.99 -13.20
C PHE A 219 19.18 3.12 -12.85
N TYR A 220 18.91 1.95 -12.30
CA TYR A 220 19.94 0.99 -11.91
C TYR A 220 19.64 -0.35 -12.58
N LEU A 221 20.60 -0.88 -13.33
CA LEU A 221 20.48 -2.19 -13.98
C LEU A 221 20.83 -3.28 -12.96
N TYR A 222 20.02 -4.34 -12.93
CA TYR A 222 20.38 -5.56 -12.23
C TYR A 222 21.46 -6.31 -13.02
N GLU A 223 22.65 -6.43 -12.42
CA GLU A 223 23.76 -7.22 -12.94
C GLU A 223 23.99 -8.40 -11.98
N PRO A 224 23.72 -9.65 -12.40
CA PRO A 224 23.97 -10.81 -11.56
C PRO A 224 25.48 -10.96 -11.33
N ASP A 225 25.87 -11.11 -10.06
CA ASP A 225 27.26 -11.37 -9.65
C ASP A 225 27.36 -12.77 -9.04
N GLU A 226 28.47 -13.47 -9.31
CA GLU A 226 28.75 -14.84 -8.86
C GLU A 226 28.83 -14.96 -7.33
N TYR A 227 29.08 -13.85 -6.62
CA TYR A 227 29.51 -13.91 -5.23
C TYR A 227 28.44 -13.69 -4.15
N ASN A 228 27.26 -13.12 -4.44
CA ASN A 228 26.09 -13.10 -3.50
C ASN A 228 24.90 -12.19 -3.92
N ASN A 229 24.99 -11.39 -4.99
CA ASN A 229 23.90 -10.46 -5.36
C ASN A 229 22.81 -11.18 -6.16
N ASN A 230 21.91 -11.87 -5.45
CA ASN A 230 20.67 -12.35 -6.06
C ASN A 230 19.68 -11.19 -6.28
N LEU A 231 18.71 -11.41 -7.17
CA LEU A 231 17.72 -10.40 -7.56
C LEU A 231 16.93 -9.81 -6.38
N GLU A 232 16.68 -10.60 -5.34
CA GLU A 232 15.99 -10.14 -4.13
C GLU A 232 16.80 -9.06 -3.41
N GLN A 233 18.11 -9.28 -3.23
CA GLN A 233 18.99 -8.29 -2.59
C GLN A 233 19.04 -6.99 -3.39
N PHE A 234 19.09 -7.07 -4.73
CA PHE A 234 19.01 -5.90 -5.59
C PHE A 234 17.70 -5.12 -5.35
N ILE A 235 16.57 -5.82 -5.32
CA ILE A 235 15.26 -5.20 -5.05
C ILE A 235 15.24 -4.57 -3.65
N MET A 236 15.67 -5.29 -2.62
CA MET A 236 15.69 -4.78 -1.25
C MET A 236 16.59 -3.55 -1.08
N LYS A 237 17.71 -3.50 -1.81
CA LYS A 237 18.66 -2.39 -1.78
C LYS A 237 18.14 -1.15 -2.50
N GLU A 238 17.42 -1.32 -3.61
CA GLU A 238 16.97 -0.21 -4.46
C GLU A 238 15.50 0.20 -4.24
N LYS A 239 14.71 -0.53 -3.43
CA LYS A 239 13.31 -0.18 -3.14
C LYS A 239 13.16 1.12 -2.36
N LEU A 240 14.19 1.53 -1.63
CA LEU A 240 14.15 2.73 -0.80
C LEU A 240 14.35 3.99 -1.66
N PRO A 241 13.46 4.99 -1.57
CA PRO A 241 13.64 6.25 -2.26
C PRO A 241 14.85 7.00 -1.72
N THR A 242 15.36 7.96 -2.50
CA THR A 242 16.52 8.77 -2.12
C THR A 242 16.27 9.61 -0.87
N PHE A 243 15.05 10.12 -0.72
CA PHE A 243 14.59 10.78 0.49
C PHE A 243 13.50 9.93 1.13
N LEU A 244 13.76 9.42 2.33
CA LEU A 244 12.85 8.57 3.06
C LEU A 244 12.71 9.09 4.50
N GLN A 245 11.47 9.22 4.97
CA GLN A 245 11.22 9.44 6.39
C GLN A 245 11.52 8.16 7.17
N VAL A 246 12.43 8.26 8.14
CA VAL A 246 12.76 7.13 9.03
C VAL A 246 11.59 6.89 9.98
N SER A 247 11.16 5.64 10.07
CA SER A 247 10.12 5.18 10.97
C SER A 247 10.53 3.85 11.61
N SER A 248 9.84 3.45 12.68
CA SER A 248 10.09 2.15 13.31
C SER A 248 9.85 0.96 12.35
N GLY A 249 9.00 1.15 11.33
CA GLY A 249 8.67 0.11 10.36
C GLY A 249 9.71 -0.07 9.26
N ASN A 250 10.52 0.95 8.95
CA ASN A 250 11.49 0.90 7.85
C ASN A 250 12.96 1.00 8.30
N ILE A 251 13.22 1.27 9.59
CA ILE A 251 14.59 1.46 10.09
C ILE A 251 15.46 0.21 9.89
N HIS A 252 14.88 -0.99 10.04
CA HIS A 252 15.60 -2.23 9.81
C HIS A 252 16.04 -2.35 8.34
N ASP A 253 15.11 -2.11 7.41
CA ASP A 253 15.39 -2.14 5.97
C ASP A 253 16.50 -1.16 5.57
N ILE A 254 16.47 0.06 6.13
CA ILE A 254 17.50 1.08 5.90
C ILE A 254 18.88 0.56 6.32
N ILE A 255 18.99 -0.03 7.51
CA ILE A 255 20.25 -0.55 8.06
C ILE A 255 20.77 -1.71 7.20
N VAL A 256 19.89 -2.61 6.77
CA VAL A 256 20.26 -3.80 5.98
C VAL A 256 20.80 -3.43 4.59
N THR A 257 20.48 -2.24 4.05
CA THR A 257 21.00 -1.82 2.73
C THR A 257 22.52 -1.67 2.67
N LYS A 258 23.21 -1.52 3.82
CA LYS A 258 24.64 -1.21 3.93
C LYS A 258 25.07 0.07 3.18
N LYS A 259 24.13 0.93 2.79
CA LYS A 259 24.40 2.25 2.21
C LYS A 259 24.77 3.24 3.31
N ILE A 260 25.54 4.28 2.97
CA ILE A 260 25.76 5.41 3.88
C ILE A 260 24.44 6.18 4.01
N VAL A 261 23.96 6.33 5.24
CA VAL A 261 22.69 7.01 5.54
C VAL A 261 22.99 8.39 6.13
N ILE A 262 22.40 9.42 5.55
CA ILE A 262 22.43 10.77 6.11
C ILE A 262 21.05 11.06 6.72
N ILE A 263 20.99 11.32 8.03
CA ILE A 263 19.74 11.59 8.75
C ILE A 263 19.64 13.10 8.99
N TYR A 264 18.56 13.71 8.51
CA TYR A 264 18.21 15.10 8.78
C TYR A 264 16.99 15.16 9.70
N GLY A 265 17.06 15.94 10.77
CA GLY A 265 15.97 16.15 11.71
C GLY A 265 15.30 17.51 11.50
N PHE A 266 13.99 17.52 11.25
CA PHE A 266 13.18 18.72 11.20
C PHE A 266 12.31 18.79 12.46
N LYS A 267 12.27 19.96 13.11
CA LYS A 267 11.35 20.22 14.22
C LYS A 267 10.18 21.02 13.66
N ASP A 268 9.00 20.41 13.59
CA ASP A 268 7.79 21.10 13.18
C ASP A 268 7.41 22.15 14.25
N GLN A 269 7.31 23.42 13.86
CA GLN A 269 7.02 24.52 14.79
C GLN A 269 5.53 24.61 15.18
N ASN A 270 4.66 23.81 14.54
CA ASN A 270 3.22 23.88 14.73
C ASN A 270 2.66 23.08 15.92
N GLU A 271 3.46 22.26 16.62
CA GLU A 271 2.98 21.50 17.80
C GLU A 271 2.85 22.34 19.09
N VAL A 272 3.35 23.58 19.11
CA VAL A 272 3.38 24.41 20.34
C VAL A 272 2.00 25.01 20.71
N ILE A 273 1.04 25.11 19.78
CA ILE A 273 -0.22 25.81 20.06
C ILE A 273 -1.24 24.92 20.82
N ALA A 274 -1.08 23.60 20.82
CA ALA A 274 -2.02 22.68 21.48
C ALA A 274 -1.75 22.40 22.97
N GLN A 275 -0.64 22.91 23.53
CA GLN A 275 -0.26 22.65 24.94
C GLN A 275 -0.33 23.86 25.86
N THR A 276 -0.72 25.03 25.38
CA THR A 276 -0.84 26.26 26.20
C THR A 276 -2.28 26.71 26.46
N GLN A 277 -3.26 25.83 26.23
CA GLN A 277 -4.63 26.00 26.73
C GLN A 277 -5.02 24.79 27.58
N LYS A 278 -4.46 24.72 28.79
CA LYS A 278 -5.01 23.99 29.93
C LYS A 278 -4.82 24.81 31.19
#